data_AF-A5G3A7-F1
#
_entry.id   AF-A5G3A7-F1
#
_cell.length_a   1.000
_cell.length_b   1.000
_cell.length_c   1.000
_cell.angle_alpha   90.00
_cell.angle_beta   90.00
_cell.angle_gamma   90.00
#
_symmetry.space_group_name_H-M   'P 1'
#
loop_
_entity.id
_entity.type
_entity.pdbx_description
1 polymer ?
#
loop_
_entity_poly.entity_id
_entity_poly.type
_entity_poly.pdbx_seq_one_letter_code
_entity_poly.pdbx_strand_id
1 'polypeptide(L)'
;MILNTDHLRRCIRTMQSSLTLYEQAESESIDQEVFRNAIVKGYELTQETAFKLLKKALRDFGHGAKKLDATPIKEILRLAATHGLMTLEEVERWFAYRDNRNSTAHDYGEGFAKETLVLLPGFIADVTRLEAMLRERFGEKDDNAQA
;
A
#
# COMPACT_ATOMS: atom_id res chain seq x y z
N MET A 1 15.23 -14.14 -3.83
CA MET A 1 14.76 -14.39 -2.44
C MET A 1 13.26 -14.68 -2.47
N ILE A 2 12.70 -15.42 -1.49
CA ILE A 2 11.26 -15.67 -1.40
C ILE A 2 10.57 -14.58 -0.57
N LEU A 3 9.51 -13.97 -1.11
CA LEU A 3 8.66 -12.98 -0.44
C LEU A 3 7.30 -13.58 -0.12
N ASN A 4 6.90 -13.49 1.15
CA ASN A 4 5.51 -13.71 1.56
C ASN A 4 4.75 -12.36 1.52
N THR A 5 3.68 -12.31 0.73
CA THR A 5 2.83 -11.12 0.55
C THR A 5 1.49 -11.20 1.29
N ASP A 6 1.24 -12.26 2.07
CA ASP A 6 -0.05 -12.53 2.73
C ASP A 6 -0.48 -11.39 3.65
N HIS A 7 0.47 -10.83 4.40
CA HIS A 7 0.18 -9.72 5.28
C HIS A 7 -0.27 -8.47 4.49
N LEU A 8 0.39 -8.17 3.37
CA LEU A 8 -0.02 -7.06 2.50
C LEU A 8 -1.42 -7.30 1.95
N ARG A 9 -1.68 -8.50 1.43
CA ARG A 9 -3.00 -8.91 0.92
C ARG A 9 -4.08 -8.81 2.01
N ARG A 10 -3.78 -9.17 3.25
CA ARG A 10 -4.71 -9.01 4.39
C ARG A 10 -4.98 -7.54 4.68
N CYS A 11 -3.95 -6.68 4.68
CA CYS A 11 -4.11 -5.24 4.89
C CYS A 11 -5.01 -4.60 3.82
N ILE A 12 -4.77 -4.94 2.54
CA ILE A 12 -5.59 -4.48 1.41
C ILE A 12 -7.06 -4.86 1.62
N ARG A 13 -7.33 -6.15 1.89
CA ARG A 13 -8.71 -6.65 2.09
C ARG A 13 -9.40 -5.99 3.28
N THR A 14 -8.70 -5.81 4.39
CA THR A 14 -9.25 -5.12 5.56
C THR A 14 -9.60 -3.68 5.23
N MET A 15 -8.70 -2.94 4.56
CA MET A 15 -8.94 -1.56 4.17
C MET A 15 -10.11 -1.43 3.18
N GLN A 16 -10.20 -2.32 2.18
CA GLN A 16 -11.34 -2.40 1.26
C GLN A 16 -12.66 -2.64 2.02
N SER A 17 -12.68 -3.58 2.96
CA SER A 17 -13.86 -3.86 3.78
C SER A 17 -14.25 -2.65 4.62
N SER A 18 -13.29 -1.95 5.24
CA SER A 18 -13.58 -0.74 6.01
C SER A 18 -14.15 0.37 5.14
N LEU A 19 -13.66 0.52 3.90
CA LEU A 19 -14.20 1.50 2.94
C LEU A 19 -15.66 1.19 2.58
N THR A 20 -15.97 -0.06 2.23
CA THR A 20 -17.34 -0.47 1.94
C THR A 20 -18.28 -0.23 3.13
N LEU A 21 -17.84 -0.57 4.35
CA LEU A 21 -18.66 -0.37 5.55
C LEU A 21 -18.83 1.11 5.89
N TYR A 22 -17.81 1.93 5.66
CA TYR A 22 -17.91 3.39 5.80
C TYR A 22 -18.96 4.00 4.87
N GLU A 23 -19.00 3.57 3.61
CA GLU A 23 -19.96 4.04 2.61
C GLU A 23 -21.41 3.61 2.92
N GLN A 24 -21.58 2.50 3.63
CA GLN A 24 -22.89 1.97 4.02
C GLN A 24 -23.40 2.50 5.36
N ALA A 25 -22.50 3.00 6.22
CA ALA A 25 -22.86 3.51 7.53
C ALA A 25 -23.66 4.82 7.41
N GLU A 26 -24.56 5.04 8.37
CA GLU A 26 -25.31 6.30 8.47
C GLU A 26 -24.34 7.47 8.64
N SER A 27 -24.61 8.57 7.92
CA SER A 27 -23.77 9.77 7.98
C SER A 27 -23.67 10.30 9.40
N GLU A 28 -22.46 10.63 9.83
CA GLU A 28 -22.15 11.14 11.17
C GLU A 28 -22.43 10.15 12.32
N SER A 29 -22.70 8.88 12.01
CA SER A 29 -22.82 7.83 13.03
C SER A 29 -21.46 7.45 13.63
N ILE A 30 -21.51 6.87 14.84
CA ILE A 30 -20.32 6.28 15.49
C ILE A 30 -19.71 5.19 14.62
N ASP A 31 -20.52 4.38 13.94
CA ASP A 31 -20.05 3.34 13.03
C ASP A 31 -19.24 3.93 11.87
N GLN A 32 -19.75 5.02 11.26
CA GLN A 32 -19.02 5.72 10.20
C GLN A 32 -17.68 6.28 10.71
N GLU A 33 -17.63 6.82 11.93
CA GLU A 33 -16.38 7.25 12.57
C GLU A 33 -15.41 6.08 12.82
N VAL A 34 -15.91 4.95 13.32
CA VAL A 34 -15.12 3.73 13.53
C VAL A 34 -14.51 3.25 12.21
N PHE A 35 -15.30 3.19 11.14
CA PHE A 35 -14.80 2.76 9.84
C PHE A 35 -13.81 3.76 9.22
N ARG A 36 -14.03 5.07 9.38
CA ARG A 36 -13.05 6.10 9.01
C ARG A 36 -11.70 5.86 9.69
N ASN A 37 -11.71 5.66 11.01
CA ASN A 37 -10.49 5.39 11.77
C ASN A 37 -9.80 4.10 11.30
N ALA A 38 -10.58 3.06 10.99
CA ALA A 38 -10.07 1.81 10.43
C ALA A 38 -9.46 2.00 9.03
N ILE A 39 -10.04 2.85 8.18
CA ILE A 39 -9.51 3.20 6.86
C ILE A 39 -8.17 3.94 7.01
N VAL A 40 -8.10 4.97 7.85
CA VAL A 40 -6.87 5.75 8.07
C VAL A 40 -5.74 4.83 8.54
N LYS A 41 -6.03 3.94 9.51
CA LYS A 41 -5.03 2.99 10.00
C LYS A 41 -4.67 1.94 8.95
N GLY A 42 -5.66 1.44 8.22
CA GLY A 42 -5.46 0.49 7.12
C GLY A 42 -4.59 1.06 6.01
N TYR A 43 -4.78 2.34 5.68
CA TYR A 43 -4.00 3.06 4.68
C TYR A 43 -2.52 3.17 5.07
N GLU A 44 -2.26 3.57 6.31
CA GLU A 44 -0.91 3.60 6.89
C GLU A 44 -0.23 2.22 6.85
N LEU A 45 -0.90 1.19 7.38
CA LEU A 45 -0.32 -0.14 7.52
C LEU A 45 -0.04 -0.77 6.15
N THR A 46 -0.93 -0.53 5.19
CA THR A 46 -0.79 -1.02 3.81
C THR A 46 0.44 -0.39 3.14
N GLN A 47 0.64 0.92 3.27
CA GLN A 47 1.83 1.59 2.74
C GLN A 47 3.11 1.08 3.41
N GLU A 48 3.13 1.00 4.74
CA GLU A 48 4.30 0.50 5.48
C GLU A 48 4.68 -0.92 5.04
N THR A 49 3.70 -1.81 4.94
CA THR A 49 3.91 -3.19 4.51
C THR A 49 4.41 -3.27 3.07
N ALA A 50 3.81 -2.49 2.15
CA ALA A 50 4.25 -2.42 0.76
C ALA A 50 5.71 -1.95 0.64
N PHE A 51 6.10 -0.90 1.35
CA PHE A 51 7.48 -0.40 1.31
C PHE A 51 8.48 -1.37 1.92
N LYS A 52 8.12 -2.10 2.98
CA LYS A 52 8.96 -3.17 3.52
C LYS A 52 9.20 -4.27 2.49
N LEU A 53 8.17 -4.68 1.76
CA LEU A 53 8.31 -5.70 0.71
C LEU A 53 9.11 -5.19 -0.49
N LEU A 54 8.89 -3.95 -0.94
CA LEU A 54 9.70 -3.32 -1.99
C LEU A 54 11.18 -3.24 -1.62
N LYS A 55 11.51 -2.81 -0.39
CA LYS A 55 12.89 -2.82 0.10
C LYS A 55 13.48 -4.22 0.11
N LYS A 56 12.70 -5.25 0.46
CA LYS A 56 13.18 -6.63 0.37
C LYS A 56 13.45 -7.01 -1.10
N ALA A 57 12.50 -6.77 -2.01
CA ALA A 57 12.64 -7.08 -3.44
C ALA A 57 13.87 -6.41 -4.06
N LEU A 58 14.15 -5.16 -3.70
CA LEU A 58 15.32 -4.42 -4.19
C LEU A 58 16.67 -5.07 -3.82
N ARG A 59 16.72 -5.96 -2.82
CA ARG A 59 17.95 -6.69 -2.47
C ARG A 59 18.42 -7.63 -3.58
N ASP A 60 17.49 -8.18 -4.37
CA ASP A 60 17.82 -9.07 -5.50
C ASP A 60 18.51 -8.31 -6.65
N PHE A 61 18.53 -6.97 -6.60
CA PHE A 61 19.24 -6.09 -7.56
C PHE A 61 20.56 -5.54 -6.98
N GLY A 62 21.12 -6.19 -5.95
CA GLY A 62 22.43 -5.84 -5.38
C GLY A 62 22.43 -4.72 -4.35
N HIS A 63 21.25 -4.24 -3.92
CA HIS A 63 21.16 -3.21 -2.88
C HIS A 63 21.27 -3.83 -1.48
N GLY A 64 22.24 -3.36 -0.69
CA GLY A 64 22.43 -3.81 0.69
C GLY A 64 21.31 -3.38 1.63
N ALA A 65 20.89 -4.27 2.55
CA ALA A 65 19.80 -4.04 3.49
C ALA A 65 19.94 -2.74 4.28
N LYS A 66 21.11 -2.51 4.91
CA LYS A 66 21.39 -1.29 5.69
C LYS A 66 21.23 0.00 4.88
N LYS A 67 21.61 -0.03 3.59
CA LYS A 67 21.46 1.12 2.68
C LYS A 67 19.98 1.38 2.41
N LEU A 68 19.22 0.34 2.06
CA LEU A 68 17.78 0.46 1.78
C LEU A 68 16.98 0.91 3.01
N ASP A 69 17.37 0.49 4.21
CA ASP A 69 16.70 0.89 5.44
C ASP A 69 16.89 2.39 5.71
N ALA A 70 18.08 2.93 5.46
CA ALA A 70 18.39 4.36 5.56
C ALA A 70 17.91 5.21 4.37
N THR A 71 17.43 4.57 3.29
CA THR A 71 17.02 5.28 2.07
C THR A 71 15.59 5.85 2.23
N PRO A 72 15.38 7.15 1.91
CA PRO A 72 14.05 7.76 1.94
C PRO A 72 13.07 7.02 1.02
N ILE A 73 11.80 6.93 1.42
CA ILE A 73 10.78 6.18 0.67
C ILE A 73 10.59 6.69 -0.77
N LYS A 74 10.68 8.02 -0.99
CA LYS A 74 10.59 8.56 -2.36
C LYS A 74 11.73 8.03 -3.25
N GLU A 75 12.92 7.85 -2.71
CA GLU A 75 14.04 7.22 -3.45
C GLU A 75 13.85 5.70 -3.61
N ILE A 76 13.26 5.01 -2.63
CA ILE A 76 12.92 3.58 -2.77
C ILE A 76 11.96 3.36 -3.95
N LEU A 77 10.96 4.22 -4.10
CA LEU A 77 10.00 4.16 -5.21
C LEU A 77 10.69 4.41 -6.55
N ARG A 78 11.59 5.40 -6.64
CA ARG A 78 12.37 5.64 -7.88
C ARG A 78 13.26 4.45 -8.23
N LEU A 79 13.93 3.86 -7.23
CA LEU A 79 14.73 2.65 -7.44
C LEU A 79 13.86 1.48 -7.91
N ALA A 80 12.65 1.32 -7.37
CA ALA A 80 11.71 0.30 -7.83
C ALA A 80 11.39 0.48 -9.32
N ALA A 81 11.17 1.71 -9.78
CA ALA A 81 10.96 1.98 -11.20
C ALA A 81 12.19 1.69 -12.07
N THR A 82 13.40 2.06 -11.62
CA THR A 82 14.65 1.73 -12.33
C THR A 82 14.81 0.22 -12.58
N HIS A 83 14.32 -0.62 -11.67
CA HIS A 83 14.41 -2.09 -11.75
C HIS A 83 13.16 -2.76 -12.33
N GLY A 84 12.23 -1.96 -12.89
CA GLY A 84 11.00 -2.45 -13.50
C GLY A 84 10.04 -3.13 -12.54
N LEU A 85 10.08 -2.76 -11.25
CA LEU A 85 9.10 -3.19 -10.24
C LEU A 85 7.86 -2.29 -10.24
N MET A 86 7.98 -1.08 -10.77
CA MET A 86 6.89 -0.10 -10.89
C MET A 86 7.11 0.71 -12.17
N THR A 87 6.05 1.29 -12.73
CA THR A 87 6.20 2.31 -13.77
C THR A 87 6.48 3.69 -13.16
N LEU A 88 6.91 4.66 -13.97
CA LEU A 88 7.12 6.04 -13.50
C LEU A 88 5.78 6.68 -13.09
N GLU A 89 4.71 6.42 -13.82
CA GLU A 89 3.37 6.91 -13.53
C GLU A 89 2.84 6.33 -12.21
N GLU A 90 3.15 5.06 -11.92
CA GLU A 90 2.87 4.47 -10.61
C GLU A 90 3.65 5.20 -9.51
N VAL A 91 4.96 5.43 -9.68
CA VAL A 91 5.76 6.17 -8.70
C VAL A 91 5.20 7.55 -8.38
N GLU A 92 4.75 8.30 -9.38
CA GLU A 92 4.12 9.62 -9.18
C GLU A 92 2.84 9.52 -8.34
N ARG A 93 1.96 8.56 -8.63
CA ARG A 93 0.77 8.32 -7.80
C ARG A 93 1.12 7.94 -6.37
N TRP A 94 2.15 7.11 -6.18
CA TRP A 94 2.63 6.73 -4.85
C TRP A 94 3.25 7.90 -4.06
N PHE A 95 3.79 8.92 -4.72
CA PHE A 95 4.16 10.15 -4.04
C PHE A 95 2.93 10.88 -3.50
N ALA A 96 1.88 11.02 -4.30
CA ALA A 96 0.62 11.64 -3.86
C ALA A 96 0.00 10.90 -2.67
N TYR A 97 -0.05 9.56 -2.72
CA TYR A 97 -0.56 8.74 -1.62
C TYR A 97 0.23 8.94 -0.31
N ARG A 98 1.55 9.03 -0.42
CA ARG A 98 2.40 9.25 0.74
C ARG A 98 2.24 10.65 1.32
N ASP A 99 2.17 11.66 0.46
CA ASP A 99 2.04 13.05 0.89
C ASP A 99 0.68 13.27 1.57
N ASN A 100 -0.40 12.66 1.04
CA ASN A 100 -1.71 12.63 1.70
C ASN A 100 -1.69 11.92 3.05
N ARG A 101 -1.05 10.74 3.20
CA ARG A 101 -0.95 10.06 4.51
C ARG A 101 -0.37 10.97 5.60
N ASN A 102 0.57 11.85 5.25
CA ASN A 102 1.18 12.76 6.22
C ASN A 102 0.18 13.84 6.70
N SER A 103 -0.82 14.22 5.90
CA SER A 103 -1.89 15.17 6.28
C SER A 103 -3.06 14.49 6.98
N THR A 104 -3.45 13.27 6.59
CA THR A 104 -4.65 12.57 7.10
C THR A 104 -4.64 12.34 8.62
N ALA A 105 -3.47 12.28 9.26
CA ALA A 105 -3.39 12.05 10.71
C ALA A 105 -3.96 13.21 11.57
N HIS A 106 -4.16 14.39 10.99
CA HIS A 106 -4.56 15.60 11.70
C HIS A 106 -5.96 16.11 11.34
N ASP A 107 -6.56 15.64 10.23
CA ASP A 107 -7.87 16.07 9.76
C ASP A 107 -8.78 14.86 9.46
N TYR A 108 -9.58 14.49 10.45
CA TYR A 108 -10.58 13.41 10.37
C TYR A 108 -11.95 13.90 9.85
N GLY A 109 -12.06 15.16 9.43
CA GLY A 109 -13.28 15.79 8.94
C GLY A 109 -13.28 15.98 7.43
N GLU A 110 -13.22 17.23 6.99
CA GLU A 110 -13.38 17.61 5.58
C GLU A 110 -12.19 17.15 4.71
N GLY A 111 -10.96 17.21 5.22
CA GLY A 111 -9.76 16.74 4.51
C GLY A 111 -9.76 15.22 4.28
N PHE A 112 -10.31 14.43 5.21
CA PHE A 112 -10.48 12.99 4.99
C PHE A 112 -11.39 12.73 3.78
N ALA A 113 -12.55 13.39 3.71
CA ALA A 113 -13.52 13.17 2.64
C ALA A 113 -13.07 13.72 1.28
N LYS A 114 -12.47 14.91 1.24
CA LYS A 114 -12.08 15.57 0.00
C LYS A 114 -10.77 15.07 -0.60
N GLU A 115 -9.84 14.61 0.24
CA GLU A 115 -8.51 14.22 -0.22
C GLU A 115 -8.31 12.70 -0.12
N THR A 116 -8.49 12.16 1.08
CA THR A 116 -8.11 10.75 1.35
C THR A 116 -9.07 9.79 0.65
N LEU A 117 -10.39 9.95 0.82
CA LEU A 117 -11.38 9.06 0.18
C LEU A 117 -11.26 9.06 -1.35
N VAL A 118 -10.95 10.22 -1.95
CA VAL A 118 -10.79 10.36 -3.41
C VAL A 118 -9.58 9.55 -3.92
N LEU A 119 -8.51 9.44 -3.13
CA LEU A 119 -7.30 8.71 -3.52
C LEU A 119 -7.38 7.20 -3.27
N LEU A 120 -8.24 6.75 -2.34
CA LEU A 120 -8.29 5.34 -1.91
C LEU A 120 -8.56 4.33 -3.03
N PRO A 121 -9.53 4.55 -3.95
CA PRO A 121 -9.75 3.59 -5.04
C PRO A 121 -8.50 3.40 -5.92
N GLY A 122 -7.81 4.50 -6.24
CA GLY A 122 -6.55 4.47 -7.00
C GLY A 122 -5.45 3.75 -6.23
N PHE A 123 -5.29 4.07 -4.94
CA PHE A 123 -4.32 3.43 -4.07
C PHE A 123 -4.56 1.92 -3.95
N ILE A 124 -5.80 1.49 -3.70
CA ILE A 124 -6.19 0.08 -3.60
C ILE A 124 -5.81 -0.68 -4.88
N ALA A 125 -6.09 -0.09 -6.05
CA ALA A 125 -5.73 -0.70 -7.33
C ALA A 125 -4.21 -0.78 -7.52
N ASP A 126 -3.47 0.29 -7.23
CA ASP A 126 -2.00 0.33 -7.33
C ASP A 126 -1.34 -0.66 -6.38
N VAL A 127 -1.77 -0.74 -5.11
CA VAL A 127 -1.15 -1.67 -4.15
C VAL A 127 -1.52 -3.13 -4.42
N THR A 128 -2.70 -3.39 -4.98
CA THR A 128 -3.09 -4.73 -5.43
C THR A 128 -2.23 -5.19 -6.61
N ARG A 129 -1.96 -4.30 -7.58
CA ARG A 129 -1.02 -4.57 -8.68
C ARG A 129 0.39 -4.84 -8.17
N LEU A 130 0.87 -4.00 -7.24
CA LEU A 130 2.19 -4.18 -6.63
C LEU A 130 2.29 -5.52 -5.88
N GLU A 131 1.28 -5.87 -5.08
CA GLU A 131 1.22 -7.15 -4.37
C GLU A 131 1.31 -8.34 -5.34
N ALA A 132 0.50 -8.30 -6.41
CA ALA A 132 0.48 -9.36 -7.41
C ALA A 132 1.84 -9.51 -8.12
N MET A 133 2.45 -8.39 -8.54
CA MET A 133 3.76 -8.40 -9.17
C MET A 133 4.84 -8.94 -8.23
N LEU A 134 4.86 -8.51 -6.96
CA LEU A 134 5.81 -9.00 -5.97
C LEU A 134 5.65 -10.50 -5.72
N ARG A 135 4.40 -10.98 -5.65
CA ARG A 135 4.09 -12.40 -5.45
C ARG A 135 4.47 -13.24 -6.67
N GLU A 136 4.18 -12.79 -7.88
CA GLU A 136 4.52 -13.51 -9.10
C GLU A 136 6.04 -13.59 -9.32
N ARG A 137 6.75 -12.48 -9.07
CA ARG A 137 8.18 -12.38 -9.36
C ARG A 137 9.07 -12.95 -8.25
N PHE A 138 8.63 -12.88 -7.00
CA PHE A 138 9.45 -13.24 -5.83
C PHE A 138 8.74 -14.18 -4.83
N GLY A 139 7.49 -14.55 -5.07
CA GLY A 139 6.78 -15.50 -4.21
C GLY A 139 7.31 -16.91 -4.31
N GLU A 140 6.81 -17.79 -3.45
CA GLU A 140 6.98 -19.24 -3.65
C GLU A 140 6.26 -19.62 -4.94
N LYS A 141 6.92 -20.41 -5.80
CA LYS A 141 6.19 -21.10 -6.86
C LYS A 141 5.33 -22.14 -6.17
N ASP A 142 4.02 -22.02 -6.29
CA ASP A 142 3.11 -23.10 -5.91
C ASP A 142 3.41 -24.28 -6.84
N ASP A 143 4.30 -25.19 -6.43
CA ASP A 143 4.61 -26.46 -7.09
C ASP A 143 3.45 -27.47 -6.95
N ASN A 144 2.20 -27.00 -6.89
CA ASN A 144 1.02 -27.85 -6.70
C ASN A 144 -0.12 -27.54 -7.67
N ALA A 145 0.23 -27.34 -8.93
CA ALA A 145 -0.71 -27.41 -10.06
C ALA A 145 -0.28 -28.55 -11.01
N GLN A 146 -0.20 -29.77 -10.48
CA GLN A 146 -0.20 -31.01 -11.26
C GLN A 146 -0.57 -32.18 -10.34
N ALA A 147 -1.88 -32.42 -10.20
CA ALA A 147 -2.48 -33.72 -9.94
C ALA A 147 -3.96 -33.67 -10.36
#